data_AF-A0AAV4LL86-F1
#
_entry.id   AF-A0AAV4LL86-F1
#
_cell.length_a   1.000
_cell.length_b   1.000
_cell.length_c   1.000
_cell.angle_alpha   90.00
_cell.angle_beta   90.00
_cell.angle_gamma   90.00
#
_symmetry.space_group_name_H-M   'P 1'
#
loop_
_entity.id
_entity.type
_entity.pdbx_description
1 polymer ?
#
loop_
_entity_poly.entity_id
_entity_poly.type
_entity_poly.pdbx_seq_one_letter_code
_entity_poly.pdbx_strand_id
1 'polypeptide(L)'
;MDWIVKKAKEEQEIAQKRRDQAFKKIPSQYHEFIVLLAQNKKIGEAKDAVLPAEAKRLGVWQSRDGAIFVPIELPYFTVDGRIQMARDEHKEQGKRLDIETYYDPNTKLFTCKVVSELYGTATAHAIVNFGGKGVDSTNPVENAETSAVGRALGNLAYGLLGTGIATYEEVAAATVEQRRLESQHVPEPESSSQPEMPASSSPQSTPQNTPQKEQPTSAEEPPKNDQQHSTTQKVGAENYEGVVTIKSIQFDESPTGKGLLAKLDVFDMTGQAKTLIAAQPLSDQLDMLGLPEGAKIEVTAQHIPRRDYWLLLNFKVVQEHDQQIA
;
A
#
# COMPACT_ATOMS: atom_id res chain seq x y z
N MET A 1 -15.44 -33.29 0.81
CA MET A 1 -14.25 -32.59 0.27
C MET A 1 -14.39 -32.28 -1.23
N ASP A 2 -15.08 -33.12 -1.99
CA ASP A 2 -15.26 -33.05 -3.46
C ASP A 2 -15.76 -31.69 -3.97
N TRP A 3 -16.52 -30.95 -3.14
CA TRP A 3 -16.95 -29.60 -3.45
C TRP A 3 -15.79 -28.63 -3.73
N ILE A 4 -14.62 -28.81 -3.09
CA ILE A 4 -13.43 -27.98 -3.31
C ILE A 4 -12.91 -28.17 -4.74
N VAL A 5 -12.75 -29.42 -5.17
CA VAL A 5 -12.29 -29.77 -6.52
C VAL A 5 -13.31 -29.29 -7.56
N LYS A 6 -14.60 -29.49 -7.30
CA LYS A 6 -15.68 -29.00 -8.16
C LYS A 6 -15.65 -27.48 -8.30
N LYS A 7 -15.56 -26.72 -7.20
CA LYS A 7 -15.51 -25.26 -7.21
C LYS A 7 -14.25 -24.70 -7.88
N ALA A 8 -13.09 -25.33 -7.65
CA ALA A 8 -11.85 -24.96 -8.33
C ALA A 8 -11.97 -25.10 -9.86
N LYS A 9 -12.53 -26.21 -10.34
CA LYS A 9 -12.79 -26.44 -11.77
C LYS A 9 -13.81 -25.44 -12.33
N GLU A 10 -14.92 -25.18 -11.61
CA GLU A 10 -15.93 -24.20 -12.02
C GLU A 10 -15.32 -22.78 -12.22
N GLU A 11 -14.53 -22.29 -11.27
CA GLU A 11 -13.89 -20.96 -11.40
C GLU A 11 -12.82 -20.93 -12.52
N GLN A 12 -12.04 -22.00 -12.70
CA GLN A 12 -11.07 -22.10 -13.79
C GLN A 12 -11.76 -22.15 -15.17
N GLU A 13 -12.89 -22.85 -15.29
CA GLU A 13 -13.70 -22.87 -16.52
C GLU A 13 -14.33 -21.49 -16.82
N ILE A 14 -14.80 -20.77 -15.78
CA ILE A 14 -15.29 -19.39 -15.90
C ILE A 14 -14.17 -18.45 -16.35
N ALA A 15 -12.97 -18.59 -15.79
CA ALA A 15 -11.81 -17.80 -16.17
C ALA A 15 -11.40 -18.04 -17.63
N GLN A 16 -11.35 -19.32 -18.07
CA GLN A 16 -11.07 -19.67 -19.47
C GLN A 16 -12.14 -19.11 -20.41
N LYS A 17 -13.44 -19.24 -20.09
CA LYS A 17 -14.52 -18.65 -20.90
C LYS A 17 -14.40 -17.13 -21.02
N ARG A 18 -13.96 -16.43 -19.98
CA ARG A 18 -13.69 -14.98 -20.02
C ARG A 18 -12.50 -14.66 -20.92
N ARG A 19 -11.42 -15.43 -20.84
CA ARG A 19 -10.26 -15.34 -21.75
C ARG A 19 -10.70 -15.50 -23.20
N ASP A 20 -11.41 -16.57 -23.53
CA ASP A 20 -11.88 -16.84 -24.89
C ASP A 20 -12.80 -15.73 -25.41
N GLN A 21 -13.67 -15.19 -24.55
CA GLN A 21 -14.53 -14.04 -24.88
C GLN A 21 -13.72 -12.75 -25.12
N ALA A 22 -12.61 -12.53 -24.40
CA ALA A 22 -11.77 -11.36 -24.64
C ALA A 22 -11.12 -11.40 -26.02
N PHE A 23 -10.47 -12.52 -26.37
CA PHE A 23 -9.88 -12.73 -27.70
C PHE A 23 -10.93 -12.73 -28.83
N LYS A 24 -12.19 -13.09 -28.54
CA LYS A 24 -13.30 -12.97 -29.51
C LYS A 24 -13.83 -11.54 -29.69
N LYS A 25 -13.82 -10.71 -28.64
CA LYS A 25 -14.37 -9.34 -28.67
C LYS A 25 -13.38 -8.31 -29.22
N ILE A 26 -12.11 -8.44 -28.86
CA ILE A 26 -11.05 -7.53 -29.30
C ILE A 26 -10.62 -7.94 -30.72
N PRO A 27 -10.52 -7.00 -31.69
CA PRO A 27 -9.97 -7.27 -33.01
C PRO A 27 -8.53 -7.83 -32.94
N SER A 28 -8.18 -8.74 -33.85
CA SER A 28 -6.93 -9.51 -33.78
C SER A 28 -5.66 -8.66 -33.84
N GLN A 29 -5.69 -7.50 -34.49
CA GLN A 29 -4.57 -6.57 -34.53
C GLN A 29 -4.24 -5.93 -33.18
N TYR A 30 -5.10 -6.08 -32.16
CA TYR A 30 -4.86 -5.59 -30.80
C TYR A 30 -4.71 -6.72 -29.77
N HIS A 31 -4.57 -7.98 -30.21
CA HIS A 31 -4.45 -9.13 -29.27
C HIS A 31 -3.18 -9.10 -28.43
N GLU A 32 -2.12 -8.40 -28.86
CA GLU A 32 -0.90 -8.20 -28.07
C GLU A 32 -1.13 -7.40 -26.78
N PHE A 33 -2.18 -6.57 -26.73
CA PHE A 33 -2.59 -5.77 -25.58
C PHE A 33 -3.52 -6.54 -24.60
N ILE A 34 -3.73 -7.84 -24.80
CA ILE A 34 -4.46 -8.71 -23.87
C ILE A 34 -3.46 -9.38 -22.94
N VAL A 35 -3.34 -8.85 -21.73
CA VAL A 35 -2.52 -9.43 -20.64
C VAL A 35 -3.37 -10.34 -19.77
N LEU A 36 -2.82 -11.47 -19.34
CA LEU A 36 -3.46 -12.36 -18.37
C LEU A 36 -3.00 -12.02 -16.95
N LEU A 37 -3.95 -11.65 -16.10
CA LEU A 37 -3.71 -11.27 -14.72
C LEU A 37 -3.96 -12.47 -13.80
N ALA A 38 -2.90 -12.97 -13.16
CA ALA A 38 -3.01 -14.00 -12.14
C ALA A 38 -3.72 -13.48 -10.88
N GLN A 39 -4.75 -14.20 -10.43
CA GLN A 39 -5.54 -13.86 -9.25
C GLN A 39 -5.78 -15.11 -8.39
N ASN A 40 -5.88 -14.92 -7.08
CA ASN A 40 -6.24 -15.98 -6.14
C ASN A 40 -7.70 -15.78 -5.71
N LYS A 41 -8.59 -16.62 -6.23
CA LYS A 41 -10.04 -16.54 -6.00
C LYS A 41 -10.43 -17.38 -4.79
N LYS A 42 -11.03 -16.77 -3.74
CA LYS A 42 -11.61 -17.50 -2.60
C LYS A 42 -12.78 -18.36 -3.12
N ILE A 43 -12.71 -19.67 -2.92
CA ILE A 43 -13.74 -20.65 -3.31
C ILE A 43 -14.52 -21.24 -2.14
N GLY A 44 -14.06 -20.97 -0.91
CA GLY A 44 -14.73 -21.36 0.32
C GLY A 44 -13.80 -21.25 1.52
N GLU A 45 -14.17 -21.91 2.62
CA GLU A 45 -13.47 -21.84 3.90
C GLU A 45 -13.72 -23.13 4.68
N ALA A 46 -12.68 -23.68 5.32
CA ALA A 46 -12.79 -24.82 6.24
C ALA A 46 -11.52 -24.92 7.10
N LYS A 47 -11.66 -24.93 8.43
CA LYS A 47 -10.48 -25.04 9.32
C LYS A 47 -9.85 -26.44 9.21
N ASP A 48 -8.51 -26.47 9.20
CA ASP A 48 -7.68 -27.68 9.17
C ASP A 48 -8.05 -28.69 8.05
N ALA A 49 -8.46 -28.17 6.90
CA ALA A 49 -8.96 -28.99 5.80
C ALA A 49 -7.82 -29.68 5.05
N VAL A 50 -7.76 -31.02 5.14
CA VAL A 50 -6.85 -31.83 4.31
C VAL A 50 -7.25 -31.74 2.84
N LEU A 51 -6.62 -30.80 2.12
CA LEU A 51 -6.88 -30.58 0.69
C LEU A 51 -6.66 -31.88 -0.12
N PRO A 52 -7.64 -32.34 -0.90
CA PRO A 52 -7.50 -33.51 -1.76
C PRO A 52 -6.30 -33.41 -2.71
N ALA A 53 -5.68 -34.54 -3.05
CA ALA A 53 -4.55 -34.57 -3.98
C ALA A 53 -4.87 -33.92 -5.33
N GLU A 54 -6.11 -34.07 -5.81
CA GLU A 54 -6.59 -33.40 -7.03
C GLU A 54 -6.72 -31.88 -6.87
N ALA A 55 -7.22 -31.40 -5.72
CA ALA A 55 -7.29 -29.95 -5.45
C ALA A 55 -5.89 -29.32 -5.48
N LYS A 56 -4.89 -29.98 -4.86
CA LYS A 56 -3.49 -29.55 -4.91
C LYS A 56 -2.92 -29.53 -6.33
N ARG A 57 -3.31 -30.47 -7.20
CA ARG A 57 -2.93 -30.47 -8.64
C ARG A 57 -3.54 -29.30 -9.42
N LEU A 58 -4.70 -28.80 -9.02
CA LEU A 58 -5.33 -27.60 -9.58
C LEU A 58 -4.74 -26.29 -9.00
N GLY A 59 -3.68 -26.38 -8.18
CA GLY A 59 -3.06 -25.23 -7.51
C GLY A 59 -3.85 -24.70 -6.31
N VAL A 60 -4.90 -25.41 -5.86
CA VAL A 60 -5.70 -24.99 -4.69
C VAL A 60 -4.83 -24.99 -3.44
N TRP A 61 -4.88 -23.88 -2.70
CA TRP A 61 -4.17 -23.70 -1.45
C TRP A 61 -5.10 -23.14 -0.36
N GLN A 62 -4.66 -23.26 0.88
CA GLN A 62 -5.40 -22.80 2.05
C GLN A 62 -4.54 -21.84 2.87
N SER A 63 -5.09 -20.71 3.27
CA SER A 63 -4.49 -19.76 4.22
C SER A 63 -4.65 -20.22 5.67
N ARG A 64 -3.89 -19.59 6.57
CA ARG A 64 -3.85 -19.93 8.01
C ARG A 64 -5.18 -19.71 8.75
N ASP A 65 -6.06 -18.88 8.21
CA ASP A 65 -7.42 -18.63 8.70
C ASP A 65 -8.43 -19.71 8.27
N GLY A 66 -8.04 -20.60 7.35
CA GLY A 66 -8.90 -21.65 6.79
C GLY A 66 -9.53 -21.30 5.45
N ALA A 67 -9.36 -20.08 4.92
CA ALA A 67 -9.88 -19.72 3.60
C ALA A 67 -9.16 -20.51 2.48
N ILE A 68 -9.91 -20.94 1.48
CA ILE A 68 -9.44 -21.81 0.40
C ILE A 68 -9.49 -21.03 -0.91
N PHE A 69 -8.36 -21.01 -1.62
CA PHE A 69 -8.14 -20.24 -2.83
C PHE A 69 -7.77 -21.13 -4.01
N VAL A 70 -8.27 -20.78 -5.20
CA VAL A 70 -7.80 -21.34 -6.48
C VAL A 70 -7.11 -20.23 -7.29
N PRO A 71 -5.94 -20.50 -7.91
CA PRO A 71 -5.35 -19.59 -8.88
C PRO A 71 -6.16 -19.61 -10.18
N ILE A 72 -6.47 -18.43 -10.69
CA ILE A 72 -7.10 -18.19 -11.99
C ILE A 72 -6.36 -17.08 -12.74
N GLU A 73 -6.50 -17.05 -14.05
CA GLU A 73 -6.00 -15.97 -14.90
C GLU A 73 -7.20 -15.27 -15.56
N LEU A 74 -7.32 -13.95 -15.37
CA LEU A 74 -8.37 -13.16 -16.02
C LEU A 74 -7.75 -12.23 -17.06
N PRO A 75 -8.36 -12.09 -18.26
CA PRO A 75 -7.86 -11.19 -19.29
C PRO A 75 -8.06 -9.73 -18.88
N TYR A 76 -7.09 -8.90 -19.23
CA TYR A 76 -7.12 -7.46 -19.09
C TYR A 76 -6.63 -6.82 -20.38
N PHE A 77 -7.41 -5.87 -20.89
CA PHE A 77 -7.03 -5.09 -22.07
C PHE A 77 -6.42 -3.76 -21.61
N THR A 78 -5.13 -3.62 -21.90
CA THR A 78 -4.25 -2.59 -21.34
C THR A 78 -4.57 -1.19 -21.86
N VAL A 79 -4.10 -0.16 -21.15
CA VAL A 79 -4.46 1.25 -21.43
C VAL A 79 -3.87 1.72 -22.76
N ASP A 80 -2.65 1.32 -23.09
CA ASP A 80 -2.02 1.52 -24.40
C ASP A 80 -2.83 0.88 -25.54
N GLY A 81 -3.32 -0.34 -25.36
CA GLY A 81 -4.22 -0.99 -26.30
C GLY A 81 -5.53 -0.23 -26.52
N ARG A 82 -6.10 0.37 -25.47
CA ARG A 82 -7.28 1.27 -25.60
C ARG A 82 -6.94 2.55 -26.34
N ILE A 83 -5.79 3.15 -26.05
CA ILE A 83 -5.32 4.35 -26.73
C ILE A 83 -5.12 4.06 -28.22
N GLN A 84 -4.42 2.98 -28.57
CA GLN A 84 -4.18 2.62 -29.97
C GLN A 84 -5.49 2.31 -30.71
N MET A 85 -6.36 1.47 -30.14
CA MET A 85 -7.67 1.16 -30.72
C MET A 85 -8.49 2.44 -31.00
N ALA A 86 -8.52 3.37 -30.06
CA ALA A 86 -9.22 4.64 -30.23
C ALA A 86 -8.57 5.55 -31.29
N ARG A 87 -7.23 5.61 -31.31
CA ARG A 87 -6.46 6.42 -32.26
C ARG A 87 -6.60 5.91 -33.70
N ASP A 88 -6.54 4.60 -33.90
CA ASP A 88 -6.62 3.98 -35.23
C ASP A 88 -8.02 4.14 -35.83
N GLU A 89 -9.09 3.92 -35.06
CA GLU A 89 -10.47 4.13 -35.53
C GLU A 89 -10.74 5.61 -35.89
N HIS A 90 -10.32 6.56 -35.05
CA HIS A 90 -10.46 7.98 -35.35
C HIS A 90 -9.66 8.37 -36.60
N LYS A 91 -8.44 7.86 -36.76
CA LYS A 91 -7.58 8.10 -37.92
C LYS A 91 -8.18 7.55 -39.20
N GLU A 92 -8.74 6.33 -39.17
CA GLU A 92 -9.44 5.71 -40.31
C GLU A 92 -10.65 6.56 -40.77
N GLN A 93 -11.39 7.15 -39.82
CA GLN A 93 -12.55 7.99 -40.11
C GLN A 93 -12.22 9.49 -40.35
N GLY A 94 -10.93 9.86 -40.33
CA GLY A 94 -10.50 11.26 -40.46
C GLY A 94 -11.02 12.19 -39.36
N LYS A 95 -11.15 11.66 -38.13
CA LYS A 95 -11.73 12.32 -36.96
C LYS A 95 -10.71 12.68 -35.90
N ARG A 96 -11.03 13.70 -35.11
CA ARG A 96 -10.22 14.14 -33.97
C ARG A 96 -10.58 13.37 -32.69
N LEU A 97 -9.53 13.05 -31.93
CA LEU A 97 -9.57 12.51 -30.58
C LEU A 97 -8.59 13.30 -29.71
N ASP A 98 -9.05 13.86 -28.60
CA ASP A 98 -8.21 14.51 -27.60
C ASP A 98 -8.30 13.75 -26.27
N ILE A 99 -7.18 13.67 -25.56
CA ILE A 99 -7.08 13.02 -24.24
C ILE A 99 -6.33 14.00 -23.35
N GLU A 100 -7.00 14.50 -22.33
CA GLU A 100 -6.49 15.50 -21.38
C GLU A 100 -6.47 14.86 -19.99
N THR A 101 -5.36 14.99 -19.27
CA THR A 101 -5.24 14.58 -17.86
C THR A 101 -4.98 15.79 -16.97
N TYR A 102 -5.54 15.77 -15.77
CA TYR A 102 -5.36 16.80 -14.75
C TYR A 102 -5.20 16.15 -13.38
N TYR A 103 -4.20 16.60 -12.62
CA TYR A 103 -3.97 16.18 -11.25
C TYR A 103 -4.32 17.31 -10.28
N ASP A 104 -5.24 17.05 -9.35
CA ASP A 104 -5.46 17.93 -8.20
C ASP A 104 -4.64 17.42 -7.01
N PRO A 105 -3.58 18.13 -6.56
CA PRO A 105 -2.76 17.73 -5.43
C PRO A 105 -3.49 17.82 -4.08
N ASN A 106 -4.59 18.57 -3.97
CA ASN A 106 -5.33 18.74 -2.72
C ASN A 106 -6.21 17.51 -2.45
N THR A 107 -6.98 17.07 -3.45
CA THR A 107 -7.80 15.85 -3.36
C THR A 107 -7.04 14.58 -3.73
N LYS A 108 -5.80 14.71 -4.25
CA LYS A 108 -4.97 13.62 -4.79
C LYS A 108 -5.69 12.86 -5.90
N LEU A 109 -6.44 13.57 -6.73
CA LEU A 109 -7.30 13.00 -7.76
C LEU A 109 -6.74 13.29 -9.15
N PHE A 110 -6.52 12.23 -9.93
CA PHE A 110 -6.42 12.36 -11.38
C PHE A 110 -7.82 12.39 -11.98
N THR A 111 -8.02 13.32 -12.91
CA THR A 111 -9.17 13.40 -13.81
C THR A 111 -8.66 13.26 -15.23
N CYS A 112 -9.22 12.33 -16.00
CA CYS A 112 -9.01 12.27 -17.44
C CYS A 112 -10.31 12.64 -18.15
N LYS A 113 -10.19 13.48 -19.17
CA LYS A 113 -11.25 13.85 -20.11
C LYS A 113 -10.83 13.42 -21.52
N VAL A 114 -11.67 12.65 -22.17
CA VAL A 114 -11.50 12.23 -23.57
C VAL A 114 -12.57 12.91 -24.40
N VAL A 115 -12.18 13.62 -25.46
CA VAL A 115 -13.07 14.25 -26.43
C VAL A 115 -12.93 13.52 -27.76
N SER A 116 -14.00 12.86 -28.18
CA SER A 116 -14.09 12.07 -29.41
C SER A 116 -15.14 12.69 -30.34
N GLU A 117 -14.78 12.93 -31.60
CA GLU A 117 -15.77 13.34 -32.61
C GLU A 117 -16.73 12.20 -33.02
N LEU A 118 -16.40 10.94 -32.68
CA LEU A 118 -17.24 9.76 -32.93
C LEU A 118 -18.27 9.53 -31.82
N TYR A 119 -17.84 9.65 -30.57
CA TYR A 119 -18.60 9.18 -29.39
C TYR A 119 -18.87 10.26 -28.34
N GLY A 120 -18.49 11.53 -28.61
CA GLY A 120 -18.70 12.64 -27.70
C GLY A 120 -17.61 12.73 -26.63
N THR A 121 -17.95 13.18 -25.42
CA THR A 121 -16.99 13.38 -24.33
C THR A 121 -17.22 12.39 -23.21
N ALA A 122 -16.15 11.78 -22.70
CA ALA A 122 -16.15 10.99 -21.48
C ALA A 122 -15.15 11.57 -20.47
N THR A 123 -15.51 11.51 -19.19
CA THR A 123 -14.63 11.84 -18.07
C THR A 123 -14.52 10.63 -17.16
N ALA A 124 -13.36 10.43 -16.54
CA ALA A 124 -13.18 9.49 -15.45
C ALA A 124 -12.11 9.97 -14.47
N HIS A 125 -12.07 9.35 -13.30
CA HIS A 125 -11.18 9.74 -12.20
C HIS A 125 -10.47 8.53 -11.58
N ALA A 126 -9.34 8.78 -10.93
CA ALA A 126 -8.62 7.82 -10.11
C ALA A 126 -7.87 8.55 -8.97
N ILE A 127 -7.80 7.94 -7.79
CA ILE A 127 -7.14 8.53 -6.60
C ILE A 127 -5.68 8.05 -6.54
N VAL A 128 -4.75 8.96 -6.26
CA VAL A 128 -3.33 8.65 -6.03
C VAL A 128 -3.16 8.05 -4.63
N ASN A 129 -2.86 6.75 -4.60
CA ASN A 129 -2.78 5.95 -3.37
C ASN A 129 -1.35 5.94 -2.79
N PHE A 130 -0.90 7.09 -2.26
CA PHE A 130 0.43 7.19 -1.65
C PHE A 130 0.61 6.21 -0.48
N GLY A 131 1.64 5.36 -0.57
CA GLY A 131 1.88 4.30 0.41
C GLY A 131 0.99 3.06 0.22
N GLY A 132 0.37 2.92 -0.95
CA GLY A 132 -0.37 1.73 -1.37
C GLY A 132 0.52 0.49 -1.55
N LYS A 133 -0.09 -0.58 -2.09
CA LYS A 133 0.57 -1.88 -2.32
C LYS A 133 0.63 -2.18 -3.81
N GLY A 134 1.58 -3.02 -4.23
CA GLY A 134 1.75 -3.34 -5.66
C GLY A 134 2.28 -2.13 -6.42
N VAL A 135 1.66 -1.78 -7.55
CA VAL A 135 2.11 -0.66 -8.41
C VAL A 135 2.13 0.68 -7.65
N ASP A 136 1.15 0.91 -6.77
CA ASP A 136 1.07 2.10 -5.91
C ASP A 136 2.24 2.26 -4.92
N SER A 137 3.00 1.18 -4.67
CA SER A 137 4.14 1.24 -3.74
C SER A 137 5.39 1.86 -4.35
N THR A 138 5.46 1.92 -5.69
CA THR A 138 6.57 2.53 -6.44
C THR A 138 6.12 3.75 -7.25
N ASN A 139 5.02 3.64 -7.99
CA ASN A 139 4.60 4.61 -9.01
C ASN A 139 3.10 5.00 -8.84
N PRO A 140 2.67 5.53 -7.67
CA PRO A 140 1.25 5.78 -7.41
C PRO A 140 0.64 6.89 -8.27
N VAL A 141 1.44 7.84 -8.75
CA VAL A 141 0.99 8.99 -9.55
C VAL A 141 0.68 8.52 -10.98
N GLU A 142 1.63 7.82 -11.59
CA GLU A 142 1.56 7.25 -12.93
C GLU A 142 0.45 6.18 -13.03
N ASN A 143 0.31 5.38 -11.97
CA ASN A 143 -0.76 4.38 -11.87
C ASN A 143 -2.16 5.01 -11.82
N ALA A 144 -2.33 6.11 -11.06
CA ALA A 144 -3.59 6.83 -11.01
C ALA A 144 -3.89 7.54 -12.35
N GLU A 145 -2.89 8.15 -12.99
CA GLU A 145 -3.08 8.78 -14.30
C GLU A 145 -3.54 7.76 -15.36
N THR A 146 -2.79 6.67 -15.52
CA THR A 146 -3.13 5.60 -16.46
C THR A 146 -4.47 4.94 -16.13
N SER A 147 -4.80 4.79 -14.84
CA SER A 147 -6.12 4.37 -14.37
C SER A 147 -7.24 5.31 -14.83
N ALA A 148 -7.06 6.63 -14.71
CA ALA A 148 -8.05 7.61 -15.15
C ALA A 148 -8.24 7.57 -16.68
N VAL A 149 -7.15 7.51 -17.45
CA VAL A 149 -7.18 7.39 -18.92
C VAL A 149 -7.89 6.11 -19.36
N GLY A 150 -7.53 4.96 -18.77
CA GLY A 150 -8.13 3.66 -19.10
C GLY A 150 -9.63 3.61 -18.86
N ARG A 151 -10.12 4.27 -17.80
CA ARG A 151 -11.55 4.40 -17.50
C ARG A 151 -12.26 5.35 -18.47
N ALA A 152 -11.67 6.52 -18.77
CA ALA A 152 -12.30 7.48 -19.68
C ALA A 152 -12.44 6.91 -21.10
N LEU A 153 -11.45 6.15 -21.58
CA LEU A 153 -11.56 5.37 -22.83
C LEU A 153 -12.56 4.22 -22.71
N GLY A 154 -12.63 3.53 -21.57
CA GLY A 154 -13.63 2.49 -21.31
C GLY A 154 -15.08 3.01 -21.29
N ASN A 155 -15.29 4.25 -20.86
CA ASN A 155 -16.57 4.95 -20.93
C ASN A 155 -17.00 5.24 -22.38
N LEU A 156 -16.05 5.32 -23.33
CA LEU A 156 -16.29 5.37 -24.78
C LEU A 156 -16.29 3.97 -25.43
N ALA A 157 -16.48 2.93 -24.64
CA ALA A 157 -16.51 1.51 -25.04
C ALA A 157 -15.20 0.89 -25.56
N TYR A 158 -14.07 1.60 -25.56
CA TYR A 158 -12.79 1.03 -25.96
C TYR A 158 -12.29 0.00 -24.95
N GLY A 159 -12.00 -1.22 -25.44
CA GLY A 159 -11.41 -2.29 -24.62
C GLY A 159 -12.35 -3.02 -23.66
N LEU A 160 -13.68 -2.93 -23.85
CA LEU A 160 -14.64 -3.55 -22.94
C LEU A 160 -14.69 -5.08 -23.05
N LEU A 161 -14.05 -5.77 -22.10
CA LEU A 161 -14.09 -7.24 -22.02
C LEU A 161 -15.39 -7.79 -21.41
N GLY A 162 -16.20 -6.94 -20.74
CA GLY A 162 -17.41 -7.34 -20.01
C GLY A 162 -17.19 -7.70 -18.54
N THR A 163 -16.01 -7.40 -18.00
CA THR A 163 -15.64 -7.53 -16.57
C THR A 163 -15.88 -6.24 -15.78
N GLY A 164 -16.40 -5.19 -16.41
CA GLY A 164 -16.56 -3.84 -15.84
C GLY A 164 -15.50 -2.85 -16.36
N ILE A 165 -15.58 -1.60 -15.88
CA ILE A 165 -14.65 -0.50 -16.20
C ILE A 165 -13.52 -0.41 -15.15
N ALA A 166 -13.58 -1.24 -14.10
CA ALA A 166 -12.61 -1.27 -13.01
C ALA A 166 -11.18 -1.51 -13.50
N THR A 167 -10.20 -0.84 -12.87
CA THR A 167 -8.78 -1.00 -13.22
C THR A 167 -8.19 -2.26 -12.56
N TYR A 168 -7.00 -2.67 -13.00
CA TYR A 168 -6.33 -3.86 -12.44
C TYR A 168 -6.18 -3.73 -10.92
N GLU A 169 -5.81 -2.55 -10.46
CA GLU A 169 -5.53 -2.23 -9.08
C GLU A 169 -6.79 -2.17 -8.25
N GLU A 170 -7.95 -1.79 -8.81
CA GLU A 170 -9.23 -1.96 -8.11
C GLU A 170 -9.59 -3.43 -7.91
N VAL A 171 -9.40 -4.28 -8.92
CA VAL A 171 -9.70 -5.71 -8.81
C VAL A 171 -8.73 -6.38 -7.83
N ALA A 172 -7.45 -6.01 -7.87
CA ALA A 172 -6.43 -6.48 -6.94
C ALA A 172 -6.64 -5.94 -5.51
N ALA A 173 -6.93 -4.65 -5.35
CA ALA A 173 -7.16 -4.01 -4.06
C ALA A 173 -8.48 -4.46 -3.42
N ALA A 174 -9.57 -4.61 -4.18
CA ALA A 174 -10.81 -5.21 -3.67
C ALA A 174 -10.56 -6.64 -3.16
N THR A 175 -9.72 -7.42 -3.86
CA THR A 175 -9.29 -8.76 -3.42
C THR A 175 -8.43 -8.75 -2.15
N VAL A 176 -7.83 -7.61 -1.78
CA VAL A 176 -7.05 -7.43 -0.53
C VAL A 176 -7.90 -6.80 0.59
N GLU A 177 -8.74 -5.82 0.26
CA GLU A 177 -9.61 -5.11 1.19
C GLU A 177 -10.77 -5.99 1.65
N GLN A 178 -11.31 -6.85 0.78
CA GLN A 178 -12.26 -7.88 1.20
C GLN A 178 -11.66 -8.80 2.27
N ARG A 179 -10.36 -9.15 2.19
CA ARG A 179 -9.68 -9.91 3.27
C ARG A 179 -9.60 -9.11 4.56
N ARG A 180 -9.34 -7.79 4.48
CA ARG A 180 -9.28 -6.90 5.64
C ARG A 180 -10.62 -6.83 6.34
N LEU A 181 -11.71 -6.63 5.59
CA LEU A 181 -13.07 -6.55 6.10
C LEU A 181 -13.55 -7.91 6.67
N GLU A 182 -13.31 -9.01 5.96
CA GLU A 182 -13.59 -10.36 6.47
C GLU A 182 -12.82 -10.65 7.78
N SER A 183 -11.56 -10.21 7.90
CA SER A 183 -10.76 -10.38 9.13
C SER A 183 -11.18 -9.50 10.32
N GLN A 184 -12.04 -8.50 10.10
CA GLN A 184 -12.52 -7.59 11.15
C GLN A 184 -13.93 -7.93 11.64
N HIS A 185 -14.63 -8.86 10.98
CA HIS A 185 -15.93 -9.36 11.42
C HIS A 185 -15.75 -10.52 12.41
N VAL A 186 -15.34 -10.19 13.64
CA VAL A 186 -15.55 -11.10 14.77
C VAL A 186 -17.07 -11.13 15.03
N PRO A 187 -17.74 -12.29 14.96
CA PRO A 187 -19.16 -12.36 15.29
C PRO A 187 -19.33 -11.98 16.77
N GLU A 188 -20.12 -10.94 17.00
CA GLU A 188 -20.59 -10.56 18.33
C GLU A 188 -21.27 -11.80 18.96
N PRO A 189 -20.90 -12.22 20.18
CA PRO A 189 -21.41 -13.46 20.74
C PRO A 189 -22.92 -13.35 20.91
N GLU A 190 -23.67 -14.20 20.20
CA GLU A 190 -25.13 -14.21 20.24
C GLU A 190 -25.62 -14.35 21.68
N SER A 191 -26.12 -13.24 22.24
CA SER A 191 -26.68 -13.20 23.58
C SER A 191 -27.88 -14.15 23.64
N SER A 192 -27.77 -15.17 24.48
CA SER A 192 -28.73 -16.28 24.58
C SER A 192 -30.15 -15.77 24.80
N SER A 193 -31.00 -15.92 23.78
CA SER A 193 -32.41 -15.54 23.85
C SER A 193 -33.17 -16.54 24.72
N GLN A 194 -33.47 -16.18 25.96
CA GLN A 194 -34.48 -16.90 26.75
C GLN A 194 -35.89 -16.58 26.20
N PRO A 195 -36.85 -17.52 26.24
CA PRO A 195 -38.21 -17.26 25.78
C PRO A 195 -39.01 -16.44 26.80
N GLU A 196 -39.61 -15.33 26.36
CA GLU A 196 -40.57 -14.54 27.15
C GLU A 196 -41.97 -15.16 27.13
N MET A 197 -42.65 -15.18 28.30
CA MET A 197 -44.11 -15.00 28.44
C MET A 197 -44.40 -14.26 29.79
N PRO A 198 -45.63 -13.86 30.18
CA PRO A 198 -45.88 -12.42 30.32
C PRO A 198 -46.28 -11.94 31.74
N ALA A 199 -46.05 -10.64 31.94
CA ALA A 199 -46.62 -9.71 32.93
C ALA A 199 -47.46 -10.22 34.14
N SER A 200 -47.03 -9.86 35.36
CA SER A 200 -47.96 -9.48 36.44
C SER A 200 -47.34 -8.55 37.51
N SER A 201 -48.19 -7.62 37.99
CA SER A 201 -48.11 -6.59 39.05
C SER A 201 -46.96 -6.52 40.09
N SER A 202 -46.50 -5.29 40.35
CA SER A 202 -45.87 -4.78 41.60
C SER A 202 -46.85 -4.78 42.81
N PRO A 203 -46.43 -4.64 44.11
CA PRO A 203 -45.82 -3.40 44.63
C PRO A 203 -44.83 -3.48 45.85
N GLN A 204 -44.15 -2.35 46.10
CA GLN A 204 -43.61 -1.81 47.38
C GLN A 204 -42.77 -2.68 48.37
N SER A 205 -41.50 -2.28 48.62
CA SER A 205 -41.07 -1.48 49.80
C SER A 205 -39.55 -1.53 50.10
N THR A 206 -39.02 -0.46 50.68
CA THR A 206 -37.63 -0.23 51.19
C THR A 206 -37.49 -0.66 52.68
N PRO A 207 -36.33 -0.57 53.41
CA PRO A 207 -34.99 0.00 53.09
C PRO A 207 -33.75 -0.83 53.55
N GLN A 208 -32.56 -0.19 53.47
CA GLN A 208 -31.42 -0.18 54.43
C GLN A 208 -30.02 -0.79 54.11
N ASN A 209 -29.00 0.06 54.39
CA ASN A 209 -27.63 -0.15 54.87
C ASN A 209 -26.45 -0.58 53.94
N THR A 210 -25.58 0.40 53.69
CA THR A 210 -24.09 0.35 53.57
C THR A 210 -23.41 -0.15 54.89
N PRO A 211 -22.10 -0.54 54.97
CA PRO A 211 -20.94 0.32 54.59
C PRO A 211 -19.61 -0.33 54.07
N GLN A 212 -18.81 0.53 53.41
CA GLN A 212 -17.33 0.69 53.33
C GLN A 212 -16.32 -0.48 53.52
N LYS A 213 -15.34 -0.55 52.60
CA LYS A 213 -13.86 -0.39 52.81
C LYS A 213 -13.16 -0.36 51.42
N GLU A 214 -12.43 0.67 51.01
CA GLU A 214 -11.08 1.13 51.39
C GLU A 214 -9.89 0.27 50.89
N GLN A 215 -9.08 0.94 50.06
CA GLN A 215 -7.66 0.81 49.63
C GLN A 215 -6.65 0.36 50.74
N PRO A 216 -5.30 0.15 50.50
CA PRO A 216 -4.43 0.86 49.53
C PRO A 216 -3.16 0.17 48.92
N THR A 217 -2.50 0.94 48.04
CA THR A 217 -1.04 1.13 47.79
C THR A 217 -0.07 0.02 47.36
N SER A 218 0.68 0.35 46.29
CA SER A 218 2.05 -0.07 45.96
C SER A 218 3.11 0.90 46.52
N ALA A 219 4.33 0.43 46.82
CA ALA A 219 5.58 1.23 46.68
C ALA A 219 6.87 0.38 46.79
N GLU A 220 7.87 0.79 45.99
CA GLU A 220 9.33 0.80 46.22
C GLU A 220 10.26 -0.46 46.21
N GLU A 221 11.43 -0.20 45.63
CA GLU A 221 12.67 -0.96 45.35
C GLU A 221 13.79 -0.51 46.35
N PRO A 222 15.12 -0.72 46.19
CA PRO A 222 15.94 -1.67 45.37
C PRO A 222 16.90 -2.48 46.32
N PRO A 223 18.27 -2.45 46.34
CA PRO A 223 19.34 -2.38 45.31
C PRO A 223 20.53 -3.39 45.47
N LYS A 224 21.48 -3.34 44.50
CA LYS A 224 22.89 -3.88 44.47
C LYS A 224 23.04 -5.39 44.12
N ASN A 225 24.12 -5.87 43.46
CA ASN A 225 25.44 -5.28 43.15
C ASN A 225 26.07 -5.77 41.82
N ASP A 226 27.25 -5.24 41.45
CA ASP A 226 27.98 -5.35 40.17
C ASP A 226 28.38 -6.75 39.63
N GLN A 227 28.44 -6.89 38.30
CA GLN A 227 29.57 -7.50 37.57
C GLN A 227 29.63 -7.09 36.09
N GLN A 228 30.84 -7.01 35.53
CA GLN A 228 31.12 -6.49 34.18
C GLN A 228 31.01 -7.58 33.09
N HIS A 229 30.23 -7.33 32.03
CA HIS A 229 30.36 -8.01 30.74
C HIS A 229 30.13 -7.04 29.58
N SER A 230 31.06 -7.04 28.60
CA SER A 230 30.91 -6.27 27.37
C SER A 230 29.68 -6.74 26.59
N THR A 231 28.76 -5.81 26.31
CA THR A 231 27.48 -6.10 25.66
C THR A 231 27.25 -5.09 24.55
N THR A 232 27.03 -5.56 23.32
CA THR A 232 26.51 -4.72 22.23
C THR A 232 25.07 -4.32 22.57
N GLN A 233 24.87 -3.12 23.13
CA GLN A 233 23.54 -2.62 23.44
C GLN A 233 22.78 -2.30 22.15
N LYS A 234 21.72 -3.07 21.88
CA LYS A 234 20.56 -2.53 21.16
C LYS A 234 19.89 -1.49 22.08
N VAL A 235 20.22 -0.22 21.88
CA VAL A 235 19.53 0.88 22.56
C VAL A 235 18.10 0.94 22.01
N GLY A 236 17.11 0.95 22.91
CA GLY A 236 15.71 1.14 22.53
C GLY A 236 15.51 2.53 21.91
N ALA A 237 14.76 2.60 20.81
CA ALA A 237 14.36 3.86 20.22
C ALA A 237 13.22 4.47 21.04
N GLU A 238 13.57 5.26 22.06
CA GLU A 238 12.61 6.21 22.64
C GLU A 238 12.34 7.34 21.66
N ASN A 239 11.10 7.84 21.62
CA ASN A 239 10.69 8.84 20.64
C ASN A 239 11.38 10.19 20.90
N TYR A 240 12.15 10.68 19.92
CA TYR A 240 12.73 12.01 19.94
C TYR A 240 12.02 12.95 18.96
N GLU A 241 11.37 13.99 19.50
CA GLU A 241 11.04 15.22 18.76
C GLU A 241 11.97 16.34 19.25
N GLY A 242 12.77 16.90 18.35
CA GLY A 242 13.70 17.99 18.69
C GLY A 242 14.59 18.39 17.51
N VAL A 243 15.11 19.62 17.56
CA VAL A 243 16.14 20.09 16.64
C VAL A 243 17.48 19.51 17.08
N VAL A 244 18.24 18.95 16.13
CA VAL A 244 19.50 18.24 16.44
C VAL A 244 20.65 18.85 15.65
N THR A 245 21.72 19.23 16.33
CA THR A 245 22.86 19.91 15.71
C THR A 245 23.95 18.92 15.34
N ILE A 246 24.19 18.75 14.03
CA ILE A 246 25.33 18.01 13.51
C ILE A 246 26.57 18.90 13.66
N LYS A 247 27.55 18.49 14.46
CA LYS A 247 28.80 19.27 14.64
C LYS A 247 29.89 18.91 13.62
N SER A 248 29.89 17.66 13.15
CA SER A 248 30.84 17.16 12.18
C SER A 248 30.27 15.96 11.45
N ILE A 249 30.61 15.84 10.16
CA ILE A 249 30.40 14.65 9.36
C ILE A 249 31.79 14.13 9.01
N GLN A 250 32.07 12.87 9.36
CA GLN A 250 33.29 12.18 8.98
C GLN A 250 32.96 11.14 7.90
N PHE A 251 33.82 11.03 6.89
CA PHE A 251 33.68 10.06 5.82
C PHE A 251 34.78 9.01 5.95
N ASP A 252 34.39 7.78 6.29
CA ASP A 252 35.29 6.64 6.37
C ASP A 252 35.14 5.77 5.11
N GLU A 253 36.21 5.09 4.68
CA GLU A 253 36.10 4.07 3.63
C GLU A 253 35.27 2.89 4.11
N SER A 254 34.32 2.44 3.30
CA SER A 254 33.53 1.24 3.58
C SER A 254 34.43 0.02 3.81
N PRO A 255 34.22 -0.79 4.87
CA PRO A 255 34.98 -2.03 5.11
C PRO A 255 34.91 -3.07 3.97
N THR A 256 34.01 -2.85 3.01
CA THR A 256 33.84 -3.69 1.81
C THR A 256 34.49 -3.11 0.54
N GLY A 257 35.18 -1.97 0.65
CA GLY A 257 35.79 -1.23 -0.47
C GLY A 257 34.78 -0.57 -1.42
N LYS A 258 33.51 -0.45 -1.01
CA LYS A 258 32.43 0.12 -1.82
C LYS A 258 31.79 1.33 -1.13
N GLY A 259 32.14 2.52 -1.60
CA GLY A 259 31.59 3.80 -1.17
C GLY A 259 32.17 4.35 0.14
N LEU A 260 31.85 5.60 0.43
CA LEU A 260 32.16 6.28 1.68
C LEU A 260 30.99 6.13 2.66
N LEU A 261 31.29 5.75 3.91
CA LEU A 261 30.34 5.75 5.00
C LEU A 261 30.35 7.12 5.68
N ALA A 262 29.21 7.79 5.68
CA ALA A 262 29.02 9.01 6.47
C ALA A 262 28.73 8.63 7.93
N LYS A 263 29.64 9.02 8.81
CA LYS A 263 29.50 8.96 10.26
C LYS A 263 29.12 10.35 10.76
N LEU A 264 27.92 10.46 11.33
CA LEU A 264 27.38 11.72 11.85
C LEU A 264 27.43 11.69 13.37
N ASP A 265 28.19 12.63 13.96
CA ASP A 265 28.16 12.86 15.40
C ASP A 265 27.10 13.89 15.72
N VAL A 266 25.99 13.38 16.25
CA VAL A 266 24.73 14.09 16.48
C VAL A 266 24.58 14.35 17.97
N PHE A 267 24.36 15.60 18.35
CA PHE A 267 24.23 16.01 19.75
C PHE A 267 22.79 16.38 20.05
N ASP A 268 22.18 15.73 21.04
CA ASP A 268 20.86 16.14 21.54
C ASP A 268 20.92 17.44 22.34
N MET A 269 19.75 17.97 22.75
CA MET A 269 19.67 19.22 23.50
C MET A 269 20.29 19.17 24.90
N THR A 270 20.65 17.98 25.41
CA THR A 270 21.42 17.82 26.65
C THR A 270 22.93 17.89 26.44
N GLY A 271 23.37 17.95 25.17
CA GLY A 271 24.77 17.92 24.78
C GLY A 271 25.37 16.52 24.73
N GLN A 272 24.56 15.46 24.83
CA GLN A 272 25.05 14.09 24.76
C GLN A 272 25.27 13.67 23.31
N ALA A 273 26.47 13.14 23.01
CA ALA A 273 26.84 12.69 21.68
C ALA A 273 26.24 11.31 21.37
N LYS A 274 25.60 11.17 20.21
CA LYS A 274 25.17 9.89 19.62
C LYS A 274 25.69 9.82 18.18
N THR A 275 26.45 8.78 17.88
CA THR A 275 26.96 8.54 16.53
C THR A 275 25.92 7.77 15.71
N LEU A 276 25.55 8.29 14.54
CA LEU A 276 24.74 7.60 13.55
C LEU A 276 25.59 7.23 12.33
N ILE A 277 25.38 6.03 11.78
CA ILE A 277 26.08 5.51 10.60
C ILE A 277 25.07 5.33 9.48
N ALA A 278 25.25 6.02 8.35
CA ALA A 278 24.39 5.86 7.18
C ALA A 278 24.70 4.53 6.46
N ALA A 279 23.66 3.76 6.13
CA ALA A 279 23.81 2.40 5.58
C ALA A 279 23.95 2.33 4.05
N GLN A 280 24.09 3.47 3.36
CA GLN A 280 24.29 3.59 1.91
C GLN A 280 25.34 4.68 1.60
N PRO A 281 26.05 4.62 0.45
CA PRO A 281 27.01 5.65 0.06
C PRO A 281 26.28 6.99 -0.16
N LEU A 282 26.53 7.95 0.73
CA LEU A 282 25.91 9.28 0.65
C LEU A 282 26.58 10.14 -0.44
N SER A 283 27.81 9.82 -0.82
CA SER A 283 28.58 10.46 -1.90
C SER A 283 27.78 10.55 -3.20
N ASP A 284 27.32 9.40 -3.68
CA ASP A 284 26.73 9.25 -5.01
C ASP A 284 25.41 10.04 -5.14
N GLN A 285 24.71 10.23 -4.01
CA GLN A 285 23.49 11.03 -3.93
C GLN A 285 23.76 12.54 -3.86
N LEU A 286 24.87 12.96 -3.24
CA LEU A 286 25.27 14.37 -3.16
C LEU A 286 25.87 14.86 -4.50
N ASP A 287 26.63 14.01 -5.18
CA ASP A 287 27.17 14.29 -6.52
C ASP A 287 26.04 14.50 -7.55
N MET A 288 24.97 13.71 -7.47
CA MET A 288 23.77 13.89 -8.31
C MET A 288 23.04 15.23 -8.10
N LEU A 289 23.25 15.91 -6.96
CA LEU A 289 22.67 17.23 -6.69
C LEU A 289 23.52 18.38 -7.25
N GLY A 290 24.70 18.09 -7.83
CA GLY A 290 25.54 19.09 -8.50
C GLY A 290 26.04 20.22 -7.58
N LEU A 291 26.21 19.93 -6.29
CA LEU A 291 26.56 20.93 -5.29
C LEU A 291 28.04 21.35 -5.43
N PRO A 292 28.36 22.65 -5.43
CA PRO A 292 29.74 23.11 -5.50
C PRO A 292 30.50 22.76 -4.22
N GLU A 293 31.80 22.53 -4.35
CA GLU A 293 32.71 22.29 -3.23
C GLU A 293 32.64 23.46 -2.23
N GLY A 294 32.37 23.15 -0.96
CA GLY A 294 32.16 24.15 0.10
C GLY A 294 30.71 24.63 0.30
N ALA A 295 29.72 24.09 -0.43
CA ALA A 295 28.30 24.41 -0.20
C ALA A 295 27.86 24.11 1.25
N LYS A 296 27.23 25.11 1.91
CA LYS A 296 26.56 24.91 3.21
C LYS A 296 25.20 24.23 2.99
N ILE A 297 24.97 23.13 3.70
CA ILE A 297 23.73 22.35 3.62
C ILE A 297 23.12 22.25 5.03
N GLU A 298 21.88 22.68 5.16
CA GLU A 298 21.04 22.43 6.32
C GLU A 298 20.40 21.04 6.18
N VAL A 299 20.58 20.17 7.19
CA VAL A 299 20.06 18.80 7.17
C VAL A 299 18.99 18.64 8.23
N THR A 300 17.75 18.32 7.83
CA THR A 300 16.63 18.08 8.74
C THR A 300 16.28 16.60 8.78
N ALA A 301 16.46 15.96 9.93
CA ALA A 301 16.09 14.56 10.13
C ALA A 301 14.63 14.45 10.62
N GLN A 302 13.83 13.61 9.97
CA GLN A 302 12.47 13.28 10.40
C GLN A 302 12.35 11.77 10.66
N HIS A 303 11.85 11.40 11.84
CA HIS A 303 11.53 10.01 12.17
C HIS A 303 10.29 9.53 11.40
N ILE A 304 10.34 8.31 10.85
CA ILE A 304 9.21 7.70 10.13
C ILE A 304 8.49 6.69 11.05
N PRO A 305 7.33 7.00 11.67
CA PRO A 305 6.76 6.23 12.79
C PRO A 305 6.25 4.81 12.48
N ARG A 306 6.44 4.32 11.24
CA ARG A 306 6.03 2.97 10.80
C ARG A 306 7.22 2.05 10.46
N ARG A 307 8.46 2.52 10.65
CA ARG A 307 9.68 1.73 10.43
C ARG A 307 10.74 2.18 11.43
N ASP A 308 10.87 1.42 12.51
CA ASP A 308 11.60 1.73 13.77
C ASP A 308 13.10 2.08 13.65
N TYR A 309 13.65 2.16 12.43
CA TYR A 309 15.07 2.36 12.13
C TYR A 309 15.33 3.30 10.94
N TRP A 310 14.31 4.06 10.48
CA TRP A 310 14.40 4.89 9.27
C TRP A 310 14.24 6.37 9.61
N LEU A 311 15.31 7.15 9.39
CA LEU A 311 15.29 8.60 9.39
C LEU A 311 15.23 9.10 7.94
N LEU A 312 14.29 9.98 7.64
CA LEU A 312 14.31 10.77 6.40
C LEU A 312 15.22 11.97 6.62
N LEU A 313 16.32 12.05 5.87
CA LEU A 313 17.19 13.22 5.85
C LEU A 313 16.77 14.13 4.70
N ASN A 314 16.32 15.34 5.02
CA ASN A 314 16.03 16.39 4.06
C ASN A 314 17.25 17.31 3.99
N PHE A 315 17.72 17.60 2.78
CA PHE A 315 18.87 18.47 2.52
C PHE A 315 18.39 19.77 1.90
N LYS A 316 18.79 20.90 2.48
CA LYS A 316 18.48 22.25 1.97
C LYS A 316 19.77 23.03 1.82
N VAL A 317 20.10 23.42 0.60
CA VAL A 317 21.27 24.27 0.32
C VAL A 317 21.00 25.66 0.90
N VAL A 318 21.92 26.15 1.74
CA VAL A 318 21.86 27.49 2.31
C VAL A 318 22.94 28.32 1.61
N GLN A 319 22.55 29.07 0.57
CA GLN A 319 23.43 30.06 -0.02
C GLN A 319 23.60 31.24 0.93
N GLU A 320 24.79 31.40 1.50
CA GLU A 320 25.25 32.69 1.98
C GLU A 320 25.70 33.51 0.78
N HIS A 321 24.91 34.51 0.41
CA HIS A 321 25.19 35.39 -0.73
C HIS A 321 26.12 36.55 -0.34
N ASP A 322 27.25 36.24 0.31
CA ASP A 322 28.29 37.21 0.64
C ASP A 322 29.16 37.52 -0.59
N GLN A 323 28.54 38.19 -1.57
CA GLN A 323 29.27 39.02 -2.52
C GLN A 323 29.72 40.31 -1.82
N GLN A 324 30.84 40.23 -1.09
CA GLN A 324 31.67 41.42 -0.93
C GLN A 324 32.37 41.68 -2.26
N ILE A 325 31.81 42.62 -3.03
CA ILE A 325 32.48 43.23 -4.17
C ILE A 325 33.61 44.10 -3.60
N ALA A 326 34.84 43.78 -3.97
CA ALA A 326 36.04 44.59 -3.81
C ALA A 326 36.88 44.48 -5.11
#